data_AF-A0A8T5HCM3-F1
#
_entry.id   AF-A0A8T5HCM3-F1
#
_cell.length_a   1.000
_cell.length_b   1.000
_cell.length_c   1.000
_cell.angle_alpha   90.00
_cell.angle_beta   90.00
_cell.angle_gamma   90.00
#
_symmetry.space_group_name_H-M   'P 1'
#
loop_
_entity.id
_entity.type
_entity.pdbx_description
1 polymer ?
#
loop_
_entity_poly.entity_id
_entity_poly.type
_entity_poly.pdbx_seq_one_letter_code
_entity_poly.pdbx_strand_id
1 'polypeptide(L)'
;MKKNSLIIFIVLILLFSLSVYSFPQNIPEEYKFEVELHPGWNLLPEPLLDFVDYDWDIMDQDDVDVMKDFSNFGPYRFLYLPKQKEYFKISFVKNPPEKQNLFPYYEEGYIHFTPSWFYFKGDDLIYLKANVAELEQYSDRDFKIVKGWNLVTVTPHFWTTKELGMGDCDISKVYVWDSQNQEWESTSVSELFFDDDINGYSVALKANNNCEFERKNKDSEDPPSLPGFPVDGDEAEPLAEE
;
A
#
# COMPACT_ATOMS: atom_id res chain seq x y z
N MET A 1 -10.23 -21.04 53.01
CA MET A 1 -10.96 -20.48 51.85
C MET A 1 -11.92 -21.53 51.30
N LYS A 2 -13.18 -21.17 51.03
CA LYS A 2 -14.17 -22.09 50.45
C LYS A 2 -13.81 -22.38 48.98
N LYS A 3 -13.94 -23.63 48.54
CA LYS A 3 -13.60 -24.11 47.18
C LYS A 3 -14.14 -23.22 46.05
N ASN A 4 -15.30 -22.60 46.27
CA ASN A 4 -15.95 -21.69 45.32
C ASN A 4 -15.17 -20.38 45.11
N SER A 5 -14.43 -19.91 46.12
CA SER A 5 -13.65 -18.67 46.02
C SER A 5 -12.41 -18.81 45.14
N LEU A 6 -11.85 -20.03 45.01
CA LEU A 6 -10.69 -20.31 44.15
C LEU A 6 -11.10 -20.33 42.67
N ILE A 7 -12.25 -20.94 42.36
CA ILE A 7 -12.77 -21.04 40.99
C ILE A 7 -13.07 -19.66 40.41
N ILE A 8 -13.71 -18.78 41.20
CA ILE A 8 -13.99 -17.41 40.78
C ILE A 8 -12.70 -16.63 40.48
N PHE A 9 -11.66 -16.82 41.28
CA PHE A 9 -10.37 -16.15 41.08
C PHE A 9 -9.66 -16.61 39.80
N ILE A 10 -9.71 -17.92 39.49
CA ILE A 10 -9.15 -18.48 38.26
C ILE A 10 -9.91 -17.99 37.02
N VAL A 11 -11.24 -17.94 37.08
CA VAL A 11 -12.07 -17.41 35.98
C VAL A 11 -11.81 -15.92 35.75
N LEU A 12 -11.63 -15.13 36.81
CA LEU A 12 -11.28 -13.71 36.70
C LEU A 12 -9.90 -13.50 36.06
N ILE A 13 -8.90 -14.31 36.41
CA ILE A 13 -7.58 -14.26 35.79
C ILE A 13 -7.66 -14.66 34.31
N LEU A 14 -8.46 -15.69 33.98
CA LEU A 14 -8.67 -16.11 32.59
C LEU A 14 -9.37 -15.03 31.76
N LEU A 15 -10.37 -14.36 32.32
CA LEU A 15 -11.05 -13.23 31.67
C LEU A 15 -10.13 -12.02 31.51
N PHE A 16 -9.27 -11.72 32.49
CA PHE A 16 -8.24 -10.67 32.36
C PHE A 16 -7.13 -11.03 31.38
N SER A 17 -6.84 -12.33 31.19
CA SER A 17 -5.90 -12.81 30.18
C SER A 17 -6.53 -12.94 28.79
N LEU A 18 -7.84 -12.77 28.65
CA LEU A 18 -8.55 -12.70 27.36
C LEU A 18 -8.76 -11.25 26.91
N SER A 19 -8.62 -10.26 27.80
CA SER A 19 -8.53 -8.84 27.45
C SER A 19 -7.13 -8.45 26.93
N VAL A 20 -6.43 -9.36 26.24
CA VAL A 20 -5.20 -9.02 25.50
C VAL A 20 -5.60 -8.05 24.41
N TYR A 21 -5.47 -6.77 24.74
CA TYR A 21 -5.11 -5.69 23.85
C TYR A 21 -5.60 -5.85 22.40
N SER A 22 -6.91 -5.77 22.21
CA SER A 22 -7.42 -5.03 21.07
C SER A 22 -7.09 -3.56 21.34
N PHE A 23 -5.83 -3.17 21.09
CA PHE A 23 -5.56 -1.78 20.79
C PHE A 23 -6.34 -1.52 19.50
N PRO A 24 -7.42 -0.72 19.50
CA PRO A 24 -7.80 -0.11 18.23
C PRO A 24 -6.54 0.61 17.77
N GLN A 25 -5.95 0.14 16.67
CA GLN A 25 -4.99 0.95 15.96
C GLN A 25 -5.82 2.10 15.40
N ASN A 26 -5.99 3.15 16.21
CA ASN A 26 -6.32 4.46 15.70
C ASN A 26 -5.11 4.84 14.86
N ILE A 27 -5.17 4.50 13.57
CA ILE A 27 -4.33 5.17 12.59
C ILE A 27 -4.63 6.65 12.81
N PRO A 28 -3.65 7.47 13.22
CA PRO A 28 -3.90 8.88 13.41
C PRO A 28 -4.49 9.45 12.12
N GLU A 29 -5.56 10.24 12.22
CA GLU A 29 -6.28 10.85 11.08
C GLU A 29 -5.35 11.62 10.12
N GLU A 30 -4.13 11.93 10.55
CA GLU A 30 -3.06 12.50 9.74
C GLU A 30 -1.79 11.64 9.86
N TYR A 31 -1.70 10.54 9.11
CA TYR A 31 -0.41 9.90 8.93
C TYR A 31 0.40 10.70 7.89
N LYS A 32 1.57 11.19 8.31
CA LYS A 32 2.54 11.90 7.47
C LYS A 32 3.83 11.09 7.42
N PHE A 33 4.39 10.89 6.22
CA PHE A 33 5.76 10.40 6.06
C PHE A 33 6.63 11.47 5.42
N GLU A 34 7.92 11.44 5.75
CA GLU A 34 8.95 12.34 5.23
C GLU A 34 9.78 11.62 4.16
N VAL A 35 9.91 12.20 2.97
CA VAL A 35 10.80 11.69 1.91
C VAL A 35 11.97 12.64 1.71
N GLU A 36 13.17 12.10 1.81
CA GLU A 36 14.43 12.82 1.58
C GLU A 36 14.75 12.87 0.07
N LEU A 37 14.89 14.08 -0.49
CA LEU A 37 15.33 14.28 -1.88
C LEU A 37 16.82 14.52 -1.96
N HIS A 38 17.50 13.76 -2.81
CA HIS A 38 18.90 13.96 -3.12
C HIS A 38 19.07 14.48 -4.56
N PRO A 39 20.19 15.18 -4.86
CA PRO A 39 20.52 15.54 -6.23
C PRO A 39 20.56 14.28 -7.13
N GLY A 40 19.88 14.33 -8.28
CA GLY A 40 19.77 13.21 -9.21
C GLY A 40 18.38 12.58 -9.25
N TRP A 41 18.33 11.26 -9.47
CA TRP A 41 17.08 10.52 -9.60
C TRP A 41 16.50 10.15 -8.23
N ASN A 42 15.22 10.46 -8.07
CA ASN A 42 14.42 10.11 -6.90
C ASN A 42 13.17 9.38 -7.39
N LEU A 43 12.76 8.34 -6.69
CA LEU A 43 11.55 7.59 -7.00
C LEU A 43 10.48 7.94 -5.97
N LEU A 44 9.47 8.71 -6.40
CA LEU A 44 8.49 9.31 -5.50
C LEU A 44 7.08 8.79 -5.79
N PRO A 45 6.21 8.69 -4.79
CA PRO A 45 4.81 8.28 -4.97
C PRO A 45 4.06 9.16 -5.98
N GLU A 46 3.27 8.55 -6.87
CA GLU A 46 2.44 9.24 -7.87
C GLU A 46 1.11 9.85 -7.38
N PRO A 47 0.40 9.32 -6.36
CA PRO A 47 -0.88 9.90 -5.91
C PRO A 47 -0.80 11.31 -5.31
N LEU A 48 0.35 11.97 -5.46
CA LEU A 48 0.63 13.33 -5.05
C LEU A 48 0.62 14.34 -6.22
N LEU A 49 0.33 13.93 -7.47
CA LEU A 49 0.61 14.76 -8.65
C LEU A 49 -0.41 14.78 -9.81
N ASP A 50 -1.49 13.99 -9.74
CA ASP A 50 -2.76 14.24 -10.44
C ASP A 50 -3.74 14.56 -9.30
N PHE A 51 -3.99 15.80 -8.88
CA PHE A 51 -4.78 16.82 -9.54
C PHE A 51 -4.29 18.21 -9.10
N VAL A 52 -4.45 19.18 -9.98
CA VAL A 52 -3.92 20.55 -9.99
C VAL A 52 -4.41 21.45 -8.81
N ASP A 53 -4.97 20.89 -7.75
CA ASP A 53 -5.46 21.60 -6.55
C ASP A 53 -5.10 20.90 -5.22
N TYR A 54 -4.35 19.80 -5.23
CA TYR A 54 -3.84 19.22 -3.98
C TYR A 54 -2.67 20.09 -3.50
N ASP A 55 -3.00 21.07 -2.66
CA ASP A 55 -2.07 21.70 -1.74
C ASP A 55 -1.37 20.56 -0.99
N TRP A 56 -0.13 20.28 -1.37
CA TRP A 56 0.80 19.76 -0.40
C TRP A 56 0.79 20.83 0.69
N ASP A 57 0.08 20.59 1.78
CA ASP A 57 0.18 21.42 2.97
C ASP A 57 1.60 21.20 3.50
N ILE A 58 2.55 21.91 2.88
CA ILE A 58 3.93 22.06 3.31
C ILE A 58 3.81 22.87 4.59
N MET A 59 3.57 22.15 5.68
CA MET A 59 3.45 22.72 7.01
C MET A 59 4.84 23.09 7.52
N ASP A 60 5.32 24.22 7.02
CA ASP A 60 5.79 25.38 7.77
C ASP A 60 5.92 26.53 6.77
N GLN A 61 5.43 27.74 7.10
CA GLN A 61 5.43 28.90 6.18
C GLN A 61 6.84 29.30 5.70
N ASP A 62 7.89 28.77 6.32
CA ASP A 62 9.29 28.98 5.97
C ASP A 62 9.84 27.95 4.93
N ASP A 63 9.14 26.82 4.68
CA ASP A 63 9.54 25.75 3.73
C ASP A 63 8.75 25.77 2.40
N VAL A 64 7.79 26.70 2.28
CA VAL A 64 6.84 26.83 1.16
C VAL A 64 7.51 27.16 -0.19
N ASP A 65 8.77 27.59 -0.21
CA ASP A 65 9.46 27.98 -1.46
C ASP A 65 9.96 26.79 -2.29
N VAL A 66 10.07 25.60 -1.71
CA VAL A 66 10.76 24.46 -2.33
C VAL A 66 9.98 23.84 -3.51
N MET A 67 8.66 23.74 -3.41
CA MET A 67 7.80 23.20 -4.48
C MET A 67 7.16 24.30 -5.35
N LYS A 68 7.11 25.55 -4.87
CA LYS A 68 6.78 26.70 -5.75
C LYS A 68 7.84 26.88 -6.83
N ASP A 69 9.06 26.43 -6.58
CA ASP A 69 10.13 26.41 -7.56
C ASP A 69 10.38 25.01 -8.14
N PHE A 70 9.42 24.51 -8.92
CA PHE A 70 9.62 23.36 -9.82
C PHE A 70 10.84 23.52 -10.76
N SER A 71 11.54 24.66 -10.79
CA SER A 71 12.79 24.81 -11.54
C SER A 71 13.90 23.87 -11.05
N ASN A 72 13.87 23.51 -9.76
CA ASN A 72 14.78 22.53 -9.18
C ASN A 72 14.47 21.10 -9.65
N PHE A 73 13.27 20.83 -10.16
CA PHE A 73 12.98 19.56 -10.80
C PHE A 73 13.39 19.57 -12.28
N GLY A 74 13.62 18.37 -12.81
CA GLY A 74 13.73 18.13 -14.24
C GLY A 74 12.42 18.51 -14.94
N PRO A 75 12.46 18.84 -16.24
CA PRO A 75 11.26 19.21 -16.99
C PRO A 75 10.27 18.05 -17.18
N TYR A 76 10.66 16.84 -16.79
CA TYR A 76 9.88 15.62 -16.97
C TYR A 76 9.93 14.73 -15.73
N ARG A 77 8.84 13.98 -15.51
CA ARG A 77 8.81 12.77 -14.69
C ARG A 77 8.58 11.54 -15.55
N PHE A 78 8.96 10.37 -15.06
CA PHE A 78 8.76 9.10 -15.77
C PHE A 78 7.97 8.10 -14.93
N LEU A 79 6.81 7.70 -15.42
CA LEU A 79 5.96 6.68 -14.81
C LEU A 79 6.21 5.33 -15.50
N TYR A 80 6.52 4.27 -14.77
CA TYR A 80 6.68 2.95 -15.37
C TYR A 80 5.33 2.27 -15.53
N LEU A 81 4.98 1.84 -16.75
CA LEU A 81 3.74 1.11 -17.01
C LEU A 81 4.02 -0.40 -17.05
N PRO A 82 3.64 -1.16 -15.99
CA PRO A 82 4.07 -2.55 -15.86
C PRO A 82 3.53 -3.47 -16.97
N LYS A 83 2.31 -3.21 -17.45
CA LYS A 83 1.66 -3.98 -18.54
C LYS A 83 2.40 -3.83 -19.87
N GLN A 84 2.93 -2.63 -20.15
CA GLN A 84 3.69 -2.31 -21.37
C GLN A 84 5.18 -2.59 -21.23
N LYS A 85 5.70 -2.62 -19.99
CA LYS A 85 7.12 -2.70 -19.67
C LYS A 85 7.92 -1.54 -20.25
N GLU A 86 7.34 -0.34 -20.21
CA GLU A 86 7.96 0.88 -20.71
C GLU A 86 7.76 2.06 -19.75
N TYR A 87 8.61 3.07 -19.88
CA TYR A 87 8.46 4.33 -19.17
C TYR A 87 7.65 5.32 -19.99
N PHE A 88 6.63 5.87 -19.34
CA PHE A 88 5.83 6.96 -19.84
C PHE A 88 6.38 8.30 -19.36
N LYS A 89 6.67 9.20 -20.29
CA LYS A 89 7.29 10.51 -20.01
C LYS A 89 6.22 11.59 -19.87
N ILE A 90 6.17 12.25 -18.72
CA ILE A 90 5.18 13.29 -18.38
C ILE A 90 5.90 14.63 -18.21
N SER A 91 5.42 15.69 -18.85
CA SER A 91 6.01 17.03 -18.82
C SER A 91 5.32 17.93 -17.79
N PHE A 92 6.08 18.64 -16.96
CA PHE A 92 5.52 19.60 -15.98
C PHE A 92 5.06 20.93 -16.62
N VAL A 93 5.71 21.35 -17.71
CA VAL A 93 5.66 22.75 -18.19
C VAL A 93 4.55 23.02 -19.23
N LYS A 94 3.78 22.00 -19.64
CA LYS A 94 2.76 22.16 -20.69
C LYS A 94 1.54 21.33 -20.34
N ASN A 95 0.35 21.87 -20.61
CA ASN A 95 -0.86 21.06 -20.87
C ASN A 95 -0.40 19.89 -21.75
N PRO A 96 -0.36 18.65 -21.23
CA PRO A 96 0.30 17.56 -21.91
C PRO A 96 -0.32 17.45 -23.31
N PRO A 97 0.47 17.64 -24.40
CA PRO A 97 -0.07 17.76 -25.75
C PRO A 97 -0.88 16.56 -26.22
N GLU A 98 -0.79 15.45 -25.49
CA GLU A 98 -1.75 14.36 -25.52
C GLU A 98 -1.99 13.98 -24.07
N LYS A 99 -3.21 14.16 -23.55
CA LYS A 99 -3.69 13.29 -22.47
C LYS A 99 -3.73 11.88 -23.05
N GLN A 100 -2.58 11.23 -23.22
CA GLN A 100 -2.56 9.80 -23.47
C GLN A 100 -3.28 9.21 -22.27
N ASN A 101 -4.36 8.50 -22.58
CA ASN A 101 -5.37 8.16 -21.61
C ASN A 101 -4.76 7.14 -20.64
N LEU A 102 -4.17 7.62 -19.53
CA LEU A 102 -3.74 6.77 -18.40
C LEU A 102 -4.94 6.28 -17.60
N PHE A 103 -6.11 6.88 -17.80
CA PHE A 103 -7.36 6.54 -17.14
C PHE A 103 -7.71 5.05 -17.18
N PRO A 104 -7.54 4.29 -18.28
CA PRO A 104 -7.81 2.85 -18.27
C PRO A 104 -6.86 2.09 -17.34
N TYR A 105 -5.59 2.48 -17.24
CA TYR A 105 -4.63 1.84 -16.31
C TYR A 105 -4.96 2.16 -14.86
N TYR A 106 -5.39 3.39 -14.62
CA TYR A 106 -5.87 3.85 -13.35
C TYR A 106 -7.12 3.07 -12.93
N GLU A 107 -8.18 3.09 -13.72
CA GLU A 107 -9.43 2.35 -13.45
C GLU A 107 -9.22 0.83 -13.36
N GLU A 108 -8.25 0.28 -14.08
CA GLU A 108 -7.89 -1.14 -13.98
C GLU A 108 -7.06 -1.48 -12.72
N GLY A 109 -6.55 -0.49 -11.97
CA GLY A 109 -5.80 -0.69 -10.72
C GLY A 109 -4.29 -0.90 -10.88
N TYR A 110 -3.71 -0.62 -12.05
CA TYR A 110 -2.30 -0.90 -12.34
C TYR A 110 -1.32 0.21 -11.94
N ILE A 111 -1.82 1.42 -11.64
CA ILE A 111 -0.95 2.59 -11.38
C ILE A 111 -1.23 3.34 -10.08
N HIS A 112 -2.21 2.93 -9.26
CA HIS A 112 -2.59 3.68 -8.03
C HIS A 112 -1.43 3.90 -7.04
N PHE A 113 -0.51 2.93 -6.93
CA PHE A 113 0.66 3.01 -6.08
C PHE A 113 1.96 3.01 -6.90
N THR A 114 1.90 3.19 -8.21
CA THR A 114 3.10 3.19 -9.03
C THR A 114 3.83 4.51 -8.87
N PRO A 115 5.06 4.53 -8.34
CA PRO A 115 5.83 5.76 -8.20
C PRO A 115 6.34 6.25 -9.55
N SER A 116 6.71 7.53 -9.60
CA SER A 116 7.33 8.18 -10.75
C SER A 116 8.77 8.57 -10.43
N TRP A 117 9.60 8.56 -11.46
CA TRP A 117 10.95 9.10 -11.39
C TRP A 117 10.95 10.62 -11.53
N PHE A 118 11.64 11.28 -10.61
CA PHE A 118 11.90 12.71 -10.62
C PHE A 118 13.40 12.92 -10.67
N TYR A 119 13.84 13.83 -11.53
CA TYR A 119 15.20 14.32 -11.48
C TYR A 119 15.20 15.60 -10.65
N PHE A 120 15.99 15.65 -9.59
CA PHE A 120 16.17 16.83 -8.75
C PHE A 120 17.56 17.43 -9.00
N LYS A 121 17.61 18.74 -9.20
CA LYS A 121 18.83 19.51 -9.53
C LYS A 121 19.32 20.36 -8.37
N GLY A 122 18.53 20.53 -7.32
CA GLY A 122 18.96 21.30 -6.16
C GLY A 122 20.08 20.56 -5.44
N ASP A 123 20.95 21.32 -4.79
CA ASP A 123 22.04 20.79 -3.97
C ASP A 123 21.62 20.59 -2.50
N ASP A 124 20.45 21.12 -2.14
CA ASP A 124 19.90 21.06 -0.78
C ASP A 124 19.06 19.81 -0.56
N LEU A 125 19.10 19.33 0.67
CA LEU A 125 18.25 18.24 1.12
C LEU A 125 16.84 18.75 1.38
N ILE A 126 15.85 18.10 0.78
CA ILE A 126 14.44 18.45 0.95
C ILE A 126 13.71 17.30 1.59
N TYR A 127 12.88 17.61 2.57
CA TYR A 127 11.93 16.68 3.17
C TYR A 127 10.53 16.96 2.63
N LEU A 128 9.94 15.96 1.97
CA LEU A 128 8.57 16.04 1.50
C LEU A 128 7.64 15.36 2.50
N LYS A 129 6.63 16.09 2.99
CA LYS A 129 5.56 15.51 3.82
C LYS A 129 4.36 15.13 2.94
N ALA A 130 3.93 13.88 3.01
CA ALA A 130 2.76 13.39 2.28
C ALA A 130 1.64 12.98 3.25
N ASN A 131 0.40 13.40 2.97
CA ASN A 131 -0.78 13.01 3.76
C ASN A 131 -1.34 11.68 3.24
N VAL A 132 -1.37 10.66 4.10
CA VAL A 132 -1.80 9.31 3.73
C VAL A 132 -3.31 9.16 3.71
N ALA A 133 -4.07 9.99 4.41
CA ALA A 133 -5.54 9.94 4.39
C ALA A 133 -6.09 10.11 2.96
N GLU A 134 -5.38 10.82 2.09
CA GLU A 134 -5.72 10.98 0.67
C GLU A 134 -5.35 9.75 -0.16
N LEU A 135 -4.36 8.98 0.26
CA LEU A 135 -4.05 7.67 -0.33
C LEU A 135 -5.10 6.63 0.05
N GLU A 136 -5.71 6.78 1.22
CA GLU A 136 -6.76 5.88 1.71
C GLU A 136 -8.01 5.92 0.85
N GLN A 137 -8.34 7.06 0.21
CA GLN A 137 -9.47 7.12 -0.72
C GLN A 137 -9.30 6.17 -1.93
N TYR A 138 -8.07 5.75 -2.19
CA TYR A 138 -7.73 4.78 -3.24
C TYR A 138 -7.41 3.39 -2.70
N SER A 139 -7.37 3.21 -1.37
CA SER A 139 -7.13 1.93 -0.71
C SER A 139 -8.27 0.91 -0.89
N ASP A 140 -9.45 1.36 -1.30
CA ASP A 140 -10.59 0.49 -1.59
C ASP A 140 -10.51 -0.17 -2.98
N ARG A 141 -9.48 0.16 -3.77
CA ARG A 141 -9.29 -0.40 -5.11
C ARG A 141 -8.24 -1.52 -5.06
N ASP A 142 -8.56 -2.66 -5.66
CA ASP A 142 -7.63 -3.79 -5.80
C ASP A 142 -6.39 -3.31 -6.61
N PHE A 143 -5.20 -3.41 -6.02
CA PHE A 143 -3.96 -3.01 -6.69
C PHE A 143 -3.35 -4.21 -7.41
N LYS A 144 -3.21 -4.08 -8.73
CA LYS A 144 -2.82 -5.19 -9.59
C LYS A 144 -1.34 -5.17 -9.90
N ILE A 145 -0.70 -6.30 -9.65
CA ILE A 145 0.68 -6.57 -9.97
C ILE A 145 0.72 -7.47 -11.20
N VAL A 146 1.54 -7.10 -12.20
CA VAL A 146 1.75 -7.97 -13.36
C VAL A 146 3.00 -8.82 -13.18
N LYS A 147 3.02 -9.97 -13.83
CA LYS A 147 4.21 -10.81 -13.94
C LYS A 147 5.38 -10.02 -14.54
N GLY A 148 6.50 -10.00 -13.82
CA GLY A 148 7.68 -9.24 -14.16
C GLY A 148 7.95 -8.12 -13.18
N TRP A 149 8.60 -7.06 -13.64
CA TRP A 149 8.94 -5.90 -12.82
C TRP A 149 7.75 -4.96 -12.68
N ASN A 150 7.54 -4.49 -11.46
CA ASN A 150 6.58 -3.45 -11.09
C ASN A 150 7.29 -2.45 -10.17
N LEU A 151 6.88 -1.19 -10.24
CA LEU A 151 7.28 -0.19 -9.25
C LEU A 151 6.08 0.06 -8.33
N VAL A 152 6.32 0.09 -7.03
CA VAL A 152 5.26 0.22 -6.01
C VAL A 152 5.74 1.16 -4.90
N THR A 153 4.86 2.05 -4.47
CA THR A 153 5.03 2.86 -3.27
C THR A 153 4.58 2.06 -2.07
N VAL A 154 5.45 1.94 -1.08
CA VAL A 154 5.14 1.33 0.21
C VAL A 154 4.39 2.36 1.05
N THR A 155 3.09 2.18 1.20
CA THR A 155 2.22 3.01 2.05
C THR A 155 2.02 2.37 3.42
N PRO A 156 1.76 3.15 4.49
CA PRO A 156 1.48 2.65 5.85
C PRO A 156 0.37 1.61 5.94
N HIS A 157 -0.54 1.58 4.95
CA HIS A 157 -1.63 0.61 4.94
C HIS A 157 -1.14 -0.83 4.67
N PHE A 158 -0.04 -0.99 3.93
CA PHE A 158 0.63 -2.30 3.80
C PHE A 158 1.03 -2.88 5.17
N TRP A 159 1.12 -2.04 6.21
CA TRP A 159 1.71 -2.35 7.51
C TRP A 159 0.69 -2.44 8.64
N THR A 160 -0.16 -1.42 8.74
CA THR A 160 -1.10 -1.26 9.86
C THR A 160 -2.05 -2.43 9.95
N THR A 161 -2.41 -3.01 8.81
CA THR A 161 -3.30 -4.17 8.84
C THR A 161 -2.59 -5.47 9.25
N LYS A 162 -1.24 -5.61 9.13
CA LYS A 162 -0.54 -6.92 9.12
C LYS A 162 -1.21 -7.97 8.20
N GLU A 163 -2.16 -7.54 7.38
CA GLU A 163 -3.21 -8.35 6.75
C GLU A 163 -3.39 -7.98 5.28
N LEU A 164 -2.85 -6.85 4.81
CA LEU A 164 -2.37 -6.70 3.44
C LEU A 164 -1.19 -7.66 3.25
N GLY A 165 -1.54 -8.94 3.20
CA GLY A 165 -0.66 -9.95 2.67
C GLY A 165 -0.41 -9.62 1.21
N MET A 166 0.64 -10.23 0.66
CA MET A 166 0.88 -10.23 -0.78
C MET A 166 -0.29 -10.78 -1.63
N GLY A 167 -1.45 -11.08 -1.04
CA GLY A 167 -2.52 -11.82 -1.67
C GLY A 167 -1.97 -13.14 -2.19
N ASP A 168 -2.14 -13.34 -3.49
CA ASP A 168 -1.61 -14.46 -4.26
C ASP A 168 -0.28 -14.13 -4.99
N CYS A 169 0.38 -13.01 -4.67
CA CYS A 169 1.62 -12.61 -5.32
C CYS A 169 2.82 -13.46 -4.91
N ASP A 170 3.41 -14.15 -5.90
CA ASP A 170 4.70 -14.82 -5.79
C ASP A 170 5.82 -13.83 -6.15
N ILE A 171 6.39 -13.17 -5.14
CA ILE A 171 7.45 -12.17 -5.29
C ILE A 171 8.83 -12.82 -5.17
N SER A 172 9.59 -12.77 -6.26
CA SER A 172 10.93 -13.37 -6.35
C SER A 172 12.06 -12.44 -5.91
N LYS A 173 11.88 -11.12 -6.06
CA LYS A 173 12.90 -10.12 -5.75
C LYS A 173 12.26 -8.78 -5.38
N VAL A 174 12.95 -8.05 -4.52
CA VAL A 174 12.60 -6.69 -4.10
C VAL A 174 13.87 -5.84 -4.05
N TYR A 175 13.76 -4.61 -4.52
CA TYR A 175 14.83 -3.62 -4.45
C TYR A 175 14.27 -2.28 -3.97
N VAL A 176 15.06 -1.58 -3.17
CA VAL A 176 14.81 -0.20 -2.74
C VAL A 176 15.75 0.71 -3.52
N TRP A 177 15.26 1.86 -3.96
CA TRP A 177 16.11 2.86 -4.60
C TRP A 177 16.79 3.70 -3.53
N ASP A 178 18.12 3.63 -3.48
CA ASP A 178 18.94 4.55 -2.69
C ASP A 178 19.18 5.82 -3.53
N SER A 179 18.44 6.87 -3.20
CA SER A 179 18.57 8.18 -3.85
C SER A 179 19.87 8.90 -3.47
N GLN A 180 20.49 8.59 -2.34
CA GLN A 180 21.76 9.19 -1.97
C GLN A 180 22.90 8.65 -2.85
N ASN A 181 22.95 7.32 -3.02
CA ASN A 181 24.00 6.64 -3.79
C ASN A 181 23.63 6.42 -5.26
N GLN A 182 22.39 6.72 -5.65
CA GLN A 182 21.87 6.57 -7.02
C GLN A 182 21.95 5.12 -7.52
N GLU A 183 21.59 4.17 -6.65
CA GLU A 183 21.63 2.74 -6.97
C GLU A 183 20.46 1.93 -6.37
N TRP A 184 20.29 0.72 -6.88
CA TRP A 184 19.29 -0.22 -6.37
C TRP A 184 19.90 -1.14 -5.32
N GLU A 185 19.34 -1.14 -4.12
CA GLU A 185 19.74 -2.05 -3.06
C GLU A 185 18.77 -3.23 -2.97
N SER A 186 19.31 -4.45 -2.86
CA SER A 186 18.47 -5.64 -2.70
C SER A 186 17.99 -5.72 -1.26
N THR A 187 16.70 -5.99 -1.07
CA THR A 187 16.11 -6.24 0.25
C THR A 187 15.30 -7.53 0.23
N SER A 188 14.99 -8.07 1.40
CA SER A 188 14.05 -9.17 1.51
C SER A 188 12.60 -8.66 1.50
N VAL A 189 11.69 -9.53 1.07
CA VAL A 189 10.26 -9.29 1.22
C VAL A 189 9.92 -9.00 2.69
N SER A 190 10.45 -9.78 3.63
CA SER A 190 10.16 -9.58 5.06
C SER A 190 10.61 -8.22 5.57
N GLU A 191 11.80 -7.74 5.21
CA GLU A 191 12.25 -6.40 5.58
C GLU A 191 11.31 -5.35 4.97
N LEU A 192 10.86 -5.56 3.73
CA LEU A 192 9.91 -4.68 3.07
C LEU A 192 8.51 -4.64 3.71
N PHE A 193 8.15 -5.56 4.62
CA PHE A 193 6.83 -5.60 5.26
C PHE A 193 6.89 -5.71 6.79
N PHE A 194 8.07 -5.64 7.40
CA PHE A 194 8.22 -5.54 8.87
C PHE A 194 9.10 -4.38 9.39
N ASP A 195 9.70 -3.57 8.51
CA ASP A 195 10.39 -2.33 8.88
C ASP A 195 9.51 -1.07 8.76
N ASP A 196 9.27 -0.35 9.86
CA ASP A 196 8.50 0.91 9.83
C ASP A 196 9.29 2.06 9.15
N ASP A 197 10.61 1.93 9.00
CA ASP A 197 11.48 2.97 8.46
C ASP A 197 11.37 3.12 6.93
N ILE A 198 10.74 2.15 6.24
CA ILE A 198 10.56 2.19 4.78
C ILE A 198 9.22 2.77 4.32
N ASN A 199 8.46 3.37 5.24
CA ASN A 199 7.22 4.05 4.90
C ASN A 199 7.48 5.22 3.94
N GLY A 200 6.73 5.26 2.84
CA GLY A 200 6.91 6.27 1.79
C GLY A 200 7.98 5.94 0.76
N TYR A 201 8.76 4.88 0.98
CA TYR A 201 9.75 4.43 0.01
C TYR A 201 9.07 3.79 -1.20
N SER A 202 9.72 3.97 -2.33
CA SER A 202 9.32 3.36 -3.58
C SER A 202 10.24 2.20 -3.92
N VAL A 203 9.65 1.07 -4.27
CA VAL A 203 10.35 -0.19 -4.47
C VAL A 203 10.18 -0.70 -5.88
N ALA A 204 11.16 -1.46 -6.36
CA ALA A 204 11.00 -2.34 -7.50
C ALA A 204 10.79 -3.78 -7.02
N LEU A 205 9.67 -4.39 -7.40
CA LEU A 205 9.39 -5.79 -7.09
C LEU A 205 9.26 -6.62 -8.37
N LYS A 206 9.68 -7.89 -8.30
CA LYS A 206 9.57 -8.84 -9.40
C LYS A 206 8.61 -9.99 -9.06
N ALA A 207 7.42 -9.95 -9.64
CA ALA A 207 6.41 -10.99 -9.49
C ALA A 207 6.57 -12.12 -10.53
N ASN A 208 6.32 -13.35 -10.11
CA ASN A 208 6.36 -14.54 -10.98
C ASN A 208 5.02 -14.83 -11.68
N ASN A 209 3.92 -14.32 -11.11
CA ASN A 209 2.55 -14.36 -11.62
C ASN A 209 1.94 -12.95 -11.71
N ASN A 210 0.82 -12.83 -12.43
CA ASN A 210 -0.08 -11.70 -12.22
C ASN A 210 -0.85 -11.98 -10.93
N CYS A 211 -1.08 -10.97 -10.11
CA CYS A 211 -1.70 -11.10 -8.80
C CYS A 211 -2.30 -9.76 -8.37
N GLU A 212 -3.07 -9.79 -7.29
CA GLU A 212 -3.66 -8.59 -6.70
C GLU A 212 -3.26 -8.53 -5.22
N PHE A 213 -2.90 -7.35 -4.72
CA PHE A 213 -2.77 -7.18 -3.28
C PHE A 213 -4.18 -7.17 -2.67
N GLU A 214 -4.53 -8.26 -2.02
CA GLU A 214 -5.83 -8.42 -1.37
C GLU A 214 -5.86 -7.71 -0.02
N ARG A 215 -6.91 -6.92 0.20
CA ARG A 215 -7.30 -6.50 1.54
C ARG A 215 -8.10 -7.63 2.17
N LYS A 216 -7.60 -8.27 3.23
CA LYS A 216 -8.31 -9.36 3.94
C LYS A 216 -9.65 -8.97 4.60
N ASN A 217 -10.11 -7.73 4.44
CA ASN A 217 -11.37 -7.22 4.97
C ASN A 217 -12.53 -7.17 3.96
N LYS A 218 -12.40 -7.74 2.74
CA LYS A 218 -13.60 -8.20 2.02
C LYS A 218 -14.08 -9.41 2.80
N ASP A 219 -15.22 -9.30 3.47
CA ASP A 219 -15.85 -10.33 4.30
C ASP A 219 -15.43 -11.73 3.83
N SER A 220 -14.64 -12.41 4.67
CA SER A 220 -14.40 -13.84 4.55
C SER A 220 -15.77 -14.51 4.52
N GLU A 221 -16.31 -14.76 3.32
CA GLU A 221 -17.40 -15.70 3.13
C GLU A 221 -16.94 -16.99 3.82
N ASP A 222 -17.70 -17.42 4.83
CA ASP A 222 -17.34 -18.54 5.69
C ASP A 222 -16.70 -19.70 4.90
N PRO A 223 -15.71 -20.41 5.49
CA PRO A 223 -15.13 -21.57 4.83
C PRO A 223 -16.24 -22.54 4.39
N PRO A 224 -16.16 -23.12 3.17
CA PRO A 224 -17.21 -23.99 2.68
C PRO A 224 -17.47 -25.11 3.70
N SER A 225 -18.73 -25.25 4.10
CA SER A 225 -19.18 -26.32 4.99
C SER A 225 -18.68 -27.66 4.46
N LEU A 226 -18.03 -28.45 5.32
CA LEU A 226 -17.64 -29.82 5.00
C LEU A 226 -18.87 -30.58 4.48
N PRO A 227 -18.75 -31.40 3.42
CA PRO A 227 -19.85 -32.26 2.99
C PRO A 227 -20.24 -33.15 4.16
N GLY A 228 -21.47 -32.96 4.67
CA GLY A 228 -21.98 -33.70 5.81
C GLY A 228 -21.93 -35.19 5.54
N PHE A 229 -21.28 -35.93 6.43
CA PHE A 229 -21.59 -37.35 6.59
C PHE A 229 -23.09 -37.47 6.91
N PRO A 230 -23.80 -38.47 6.36
CA PRO A 230 -25.18 -38.70 6.73
C PRO A 230 -25.24 -38.94 8.24
N VAL A 231 -25.97 -38.09 8.94
CA VAL A 231 -26.37 -38.36 10.32
C VAL A 231 -27.40 -39.48 10.21
N ASP A 232 -27.04 -40.65 10.76
CA ASP A 232 -27.97 -41.76 10.93
C ASP A 232 -29.18 -41.29 11.73
N GLY A 233 -30.37 -41.54 11.18
CA GLY A 233 -31.64 -41.51 11.90
C GLY A 233 -32.44 -40.24 11.70
N ASP A 234 -33.22 -40.20 10.62
CA ASP A 234 -34.63 -39.84 10.75
C ASP A 234 -35.44 -40.65 9.73
N GLU A 235 -36.46 -41.31 10.26
CA GLU A 235 -37.37 -42.22 9.56
C GLU A 235 -38.25 -41.48 8.55
N ALA A 236 -38.65 -42.22 7.51
CA ALA A 236 -39.47 -41.77 6.41
C ALA A 236 -40.86 -41.26 6.83
N GLU A 237 -41.33 -40.19 6.17
CA GLU A 237 -42.77 -39.99 5.93
C GLU A 237 -43.13 -40.48 4.52
N PRO A 238 -44.19 -41.30 4.37
CA PRO A 238 -44.70 -41.69 3.06
C PRO A 238 -45.50 -40.55 2.43
N LEU A 239 -45.21 -40.25 1.18
CA LEU A 239 -46.03 -39.38 0.33
C LEU A 239 -47.40 -40.05 0.12
N ALA A 240 -48.45 -39.34 0.52
CA ALA A 240 -49.83 -39.68 0.18
C ALA A 240 -50.08 -39.38 -1.31
N GLU A 241 -50.70 -40.34 -1.98
CA GLU A 241 -51.29 -40.19 -3.31
C GLU A 241 -52.54 -39.29 -3.22
N GLU A 242 -52.61 -38.26 -4.08
CA GLU A 242 -53.78 -37.89 -4.89
C GLU A 242 -53.38 -36.92 -6.02
#